data_AF-A0A562ZD92-F1
#
_entry.id   AF-A0A562ZD92-F1
#
_cell.length_a   1.000
_cell.length_b   1.000
_cell.length_c   1.000
_cell.angle_alpha   90.00
_cell.angle_beta   90.00
_cell.angle_gamma   90.00
#
_symmetry.space_group_name_H-M   'P 1'
#
loop_
_entity.id
_entity.type
_entity.pdbx_description
1 polymer ?
#
loop_
_entity_poly.entity_id
_entity_poly.type
_entity_poly.pdbx_seq_one_letter_code
_entity_poly.pdbx_strand_id
1 'polypeptide(L)'
;MTMSPRTRKLMLTAHITSSVGWCGALAVFLAHALVGLVSKEDQVVRAMSIAMGVTAWLVIMPLSLATLATGLTQALGTAWGLLRHYWVLFKLLLTAVATVVLLLKLGPISVLA
;
A
#
# COMPACT_ATOMS: atom_id res chain seq x y z
N MET A 1 5.35 8.05 -25.62
CA MET A 1 4.18 8.96 -25.64
C MET A 1 4.29 9.86 -24.42
N THR A 2 4.40 11.18 -24.59
CA THR A 2 4.52 12.13 -23.47
C THR A 2 3.12 12.47 -22.94
N MET A 3 2.86 12.18 -21.66
CA MET A 3 1.61 12.56 -21.01
C MET A 3 1.35 14.07 -21.07
N SER A 4 0.07 14.44 -21.26
CA SER A 4 -0.34 15.84 -21.16
C SER A 4 -0.03 16.41 -19.75
N PRO A 5 0.21 17.72 -19.60
CA PRO A 5 0.51 18.32 -18.30
C PRO A 5 -0.56 18.06 -17.22
N ARG A 6 -1.84 18.07 -17.62
CA ARG A 6 -2.97 17.81 -16.70
C ARG A 6 -2.99 16.36 -16.23
N THR A 7 -2.84 15.41 -17.15
CA THR A 7 -2.77 13.97 -16.83
C THR A 7 -1.59 13.67 -15.92
N ARG A 8 -0.42 14.25 -16.21
CA ARG A 8 0.78 14.10 -15.39
C ARG A 8 0.54 14.55 -13.94
N LYS A 9 -0.09 15.72 -13.75
CA LYS A 9 -0.39 16.25 -12.42
C LYS A 9 -1.40 15.36 -11.68
N LEU A 10 -2.46 14.92 -12.35
CA LEU A 10 -3.44 14.01 -11.77
C LEU A 10 -2.80 12.69 -11.33
N MET A 11 -1.99 12.06 -12.18
CA MET A 11 -1.30 10.82 -11.86
C MET A 11 -0.31 11.00 -10.71
N LEU A 12 0.39 12.14 -10.66
CA LEU A 12 1.30 12.47 -9.56
C LEU A 12 0.54 12.61 -8.25
N THR A 13 -0.56 13.36 -8.23
CA THR A 13 -1.41 13.49 -7.04
C THR A 13 -1.94 12.12 -6.60
N ALA A 14 -2.49 11.32 -7.52
CA ALA A 14 -3.01 9.99 -7.21
C ALA A 14 -1.93 9.08 -6.63
N HIS A 15 -0.71 9.10 -7.19
CA HIS A 15 0.41 8.32 -6.69
C HIS A 15 0.85 8.75 -5.29
N ILE A 16 0.98 10.05 -5.04
CA ILE A 16 1.37 10.56 -3.73
C ILE A 16 0.30 10.20 -2.69
N THR A 17 -0.96 10.50 -2.96
CA THR A 17 -2.07 10.21 -2.04
C THR A 17 -2.19 8.73 -1.74
N SER A 18 -2.10 7.86 -2.75
CA SER A 18 -2.14 6.41 -2.54
C SER A 18 -0.94 5.90 -1.77
N SER A 19 0.27 6.35 -2.10
CA SER A 19 1.50 5.89 -1.43
C SER A 19 1.55 6.30 0.03
N VAL A 20 1.25 7.57 0.33
CA VAL A 20 1.23 8.09 1.70
C VAL A 20 0.09 7.47 2.48
N GLY A 21 -1.10 7.34 1.88
CA GLY A 21 -2.24 6.66 2.50
C GLY A 21 -1.94 5.19 2.83
N TRP A 22 -1.26 4.48 1.93
CA TRP A 22 -0.83 3.10 2.15
C TRP A 22 0.14 2.99 3.33
N CYS A 23 1.17 3.84 3.39
CA CYS A 23 2.10 3.89 4.53
C CYS A 23 1.38 4.23 5.85
N GLY A 24 0.45 5.19 5.84
CA GLY A 24 -0.34 5.54 7.01
C GLY A 24 -1.24 4.39 7.48
N ALA A 25 -1.89 3.68 6.56
CA ALA A 25 -2.70 2.52 6.87
C ALA A 25 -1.87 1.37 7.47
N LEU A 26 -0.64 1.16 7.00
CA LEU A 26 0.30 0.20 7.60
C LEU A 26 0.67 0.60 9.04
N ALA A 27 0.86 1.89 9.33
CA ALA A 27 1.13 2.35 10.68
C ALA A 27 -0.05 2.11 11.63
N VAL A 28 -1.28 2.35 11.18
CA VAL A 28 -2.50 2.05 11.96
C VAL A 28 -2.65 0.54 12.16
N PHE A 29 -2.41 -0.26 11.12
CA PHE A 29 -2.43 -1.72 11.22
C PHE A 29 -1.40 -2.23 12.24
N LEU A 30 -0.20 -1.66 12.25
CA LEU A 30 0.83 -1.98 13.24
C LEU A 30 0.35 -1.64 14.65
N ALA A 31 -0.30 -0.48 14.86
CA ALA A 31 -0.87 -0.13 16.15
C ALA A 31 -1.92 -1.15 16.61
N HIS A 32 -2.82 -1.59 15.73
CA HIS A 32 -3.79 -2.65 16.06
C HIS A 32 -3.09 -3.97 16.43
N ALA A 33 -2.08 -4.39 15.65
CA ALA A 33 -1.33 -5.60 15.93
C ALA A 33 -0.62 -5.55 17.29
N LEU A 34 -0.02 -4.41 17.65
CA LEU A 34 0.63 -4.21 18.93
C LEU A 34 -0.37 -4.29 20.08
N VAL A 35 -1.52 -3.60 19.97
CA VAL A 35 -2.58 -3.66 21.00
C VAL A 35 -3.12 -5.09 21.13
N GLY A 36 -3.37 -5.78 20.02
CA GLY A 36 -3.81 -7.18 20.03
C GLY A 36 -2.80 -8.14 20.66
N LEU A 37 -1.50 -7.85 20.55
CA LEU A 37 -0.42 -8.65 21.15
C LEU A 37 -0.26 -8.44 22.65
N VAL A 38 -0.47 -7.23 23.15
CA VAL A 38 -0.19 -6.88 24.57
C VAL A 38 -1.44 -6.90 25.45
N SER A 39 -2.63 -6.85 24.87
CA SER A 39 -3.88 -6.86 25.63
C SER A 39 -4.14 -8.21 26.28
N LYS A 40 -4.71 -8.18 27.49
CA LYS A 40 -5.20 -9.37 28.21
C LYS A 40 -6.72 -9.52 28.14
N GLU A 41 -7.41 -8.56 27.54
CA GLU A 41 -8.86 -8.57 27.41
C GLU A 41 -9.25 -9.16 26.05
N ASP A 42 -9.92 -10.31 26.07
CA ASP A 42 -10.31 -11.06 24.86
C ASP A 42 -11.12 -10.22 23.88
N GLN A 43 -12.00 -9.35 24.39
CA GLN A 43 -12.81 -8.45 23.56
C GLN A 43 -11.93 -7.48 22.75
N VAL A 44 -10.86 -6.95 23.36
CA VAL A 44 -9.93 -6.02 22.70
C VAL A 44 -9.10 -6.76 21.66
N VAL A 45 -8.59 -7.96 21.98
CA VAL A 45 -7.83 -8.80 21.05
C VAL A 45 -8.66 -9.11 19.81
N ARG A 46 -9.93 -9.51 19.99
CA ARG A 46 -10.85 -9.78 18.89
C ARG A 46 -11.15 -8.53 18.07
N ALA A 47 -11.40 -7.39 18.71
CA ALA A 47 -11.67 -6.13 18.02
C ALA A 47 -10.48 -5.69 17.14
N MET A 48 -9.25 -5.78 17.65
CA MET A 48 -8.05 -5.44 16.89
C MET A 48 -7.84 -6.39 15.70
N SER A 49 -8.10 -7.68 15.88
CA SER A 49 -7.96 -8.67 14.81
C SER A 49 -8.96 -8.42 13.67
N ILE A 50 -10.22 -8.12 14.00
CA ILE A 50 -11.24 -7.71 13.01
C ILE A 50 -10.81 -6.43 12.30
N ALA A 51 -10.36 -5.41 13.05
CA ALA A 51 -9.91 -4.14 12.48
C ALA A 51 -8.72 -4.30 11.53
N MET A 52 -7.78 -5.20 11.86
CA MET A 52 -6.67 -5.58 10.97
C MET A 52 -7.19 -6.18 9.67
N GLY A 53 -8.12 -7.14 9.73
CA GLY A 53 -8.76 -7.73 8.56
C GLY A 53 -9.41 -6.71 7.63
N VAL A 54 -10.28 -5.86 8.19
CA VAL A 54 -10.98 -4.82 7.42
C VAL A 54 -9.99 -3.82 6.80
N THR A 55 -9.00 -3.37 7.58
CA THR A 55 -8.00 -2.39 7.11
C THR A 55 -7.13 -2.99 6.01
N ALA A 56 -6.72 -4.26 6.14
CA ALA A 56 -5.90 -4.93 5.14
C ALA A 56 -6.61 -5.06 3.79
N TRP A 57 -7.88 -5.49 3.80
CA TRP A 57 -8.67 -5.68 2.58
C TRP A 57 -9.16 -4.38 1.96
N LEU A 58 -9.72 -3.47 2.75
CA LEU A 58 -10.42 -2.30 2.19
C LEU A 58 -9.55 -1.07 2.03
N VAL A 59 -8.39 -1.02 2.68
CA VAL A 59 -7.51 0.16 2.65
C VAL A 59 -6.13 -0.19 2.13
N ILE A 60 -5.42 -1.09 2.79
CA ILE A 60 -4.01 -1.37 2.47
C ILE A 60 -3.90 -2.01 1.07
N MET A 61 -4.69 -3.04 0.78
CA MET A 61 -4.69 -3.71 -0.52
C MET A 61 -4.97 -2.74 -1.68
N PRO A 62 -6.10 -2.01 -1.74
CA PRO A 62 -6.38 -1.14 -2.88
C PRO A 62 -5.38 -0.01 -3.03
N LEU A 63 -4.90 0.58 -1.91
CA LEU A 63 -3.90 1.64 -1.98
C LEU A 63 -2.55 1.12 -2.49
N SER A 64 -2.12 -0.09 -2.08
CA SER A 64 -0.88 -0.70 -2.59
C SER A 64 -0.93 -0.94 -4.10
N LEU A 65 -2.08 -1.39 -4.63
CA LEU A 65 -2.30 -1.61 -6.06
C LEU A 65 -2.36 -0.28 -6.81
N ALA A 66 -3.05 0.72 -6.25
CA ALA A 66 -3.10 2.06 -6.82
C ALA A 66 -1.73 2.72 -6.88
N THR A 67 -0.91 2.59 -5.83
CA THR A 67 0.47 3.08 -5.80
C THR A 67 1.32 2.42 -6.88
N LEU A 68 1.24 1.08 -7.00
CA LEU A 68 2.00 0.33 -8.00
C LEU A 68 1.58 0.72 -9.43
N ALA A 69 0.28 0.75 -9.70
CA ALA A 69 -0.26 1.11 -11.01
C ALA A 69 0.15 2.53 -11.39
N THR A 70 -0.11 3.52 -10.54
CA THR A 70 0.23 4.93 -10.82
C THR A 70 1.73 5.17 -10.94
N GLY A 71 2.56 4.44 -10.17
CA GLY A 71 4.02 4.49 -10.27
C GLY A 71 4.51 3.99 -11.63
N LEU A 72 3.97 2.87 -12.10
CA LEU A 72 4.26 2.34 -13.44
C LEU A 72 3.83 3.31 -14.53
N THR A 73 2.61 3.87 -14.43
CA THR A 73 2.12 4.85 -15.41
C THR A 73 3.00 6.09 -15.49
N GLN A 74 3.52 6.57 -14.35
CA GLN A 74 4.45 7.70 -14.34
C GLN A 74 5.82 7.33 -14.92
N ALA A 75 6.36 6.17 -14.57
CA ALA A 75 7.65 5.71 -15.10
C ALA A 75 7.63 5.55 -16.63
N LEU A 76 6.51 5.08 -17.20
CA LEU A 76 6.35 4.88 -18.64
C LEU A 76 5.90 6.15 -19.39
N GLY A 77 5.06 6.98 -18.76
CA GLY A 77 4.41 8.14 -19.39
C GLY A 77 5.20 9.45 -19.32
N THR A 78 6.33 9.48 -18.62
CA THR A 78 7.16 10.67 -18.41
C THR A 78 8.61 10.44 -18.80
N ALA A 79 9.39 11.53 -18.88
CA ALA A 79 10.80 11.48 -19.27
C ALA A 79 11.71 10.71 -18.28
N TRP A 80 11.20 10.35 -17.10
CA TRP A 80 11.94 9.58 -16.10
C TRP A 80 12.28 8.18 -16.63
N GLY A 81 11.36 7.50 -17.31
CA GLY A 81 11.59 6.13 -17.79
C GLY A 81 11.72 5.11 -16.64
N LEU A 82 11.47 3.83 -16.95
CA LEU A 82 11.53 2.77 -15.94
C LEU A 82 12.96 2.39 -15.55
N LEU A 83 13.85 2.27 -16.54
CA LEU A 83 15.23 1.80 -16.36
C LEU A 83 16.27 2.91 -16.44
N ARG A 84 15.85 4.14 -16.74
CA ARG A 84 16.77 5.28 -16.93
C ARG A 84 17.40 5.73 -15.62
N HIS A 85 16.68 5.55 -14.52
CA HIS A 85 17.12 5.93 -13.18
C HIS A 85 16.91 4.76 -12.22
N TYR A 86 18.01 4.24 -11.67
CA TYR A 86 18.00 3.09 -10.77
C TYR A 86 17.05 3.27 -9.57
N TRP A 87 16.89 4.50 -9.07
CA TRP A 87 16.02 4.79 -7.93
C TRP A 87 14.53 4.62 -8.25
N VAL A 88 14.11 4.82 -9.51
CA VAL A 88 12.72 4.59 -9.95
C VAL A 88 12.42 3.10 -9.90
N LEU A 89 13.30 2.30 -10.52
CA LEU A 89 13.20 0.86 -10.55
C LEU A 89 13.21 0.27 -9.13
N PHE A 90 14.13 0.73 -8.28
CA PHE A 90 14.25 0.27 -6.90
C PHE A 90 12.95 0.50 -6.11
N LYS A 91 12.37 1.71 -6.17
CA LYS A 91 11.10 2.01 -5.50
C LYS A 91 9.96 1.15 -6.04
N LEU A 92 9.87 0.98 -7.36
CA LEU A 92 8.82 0.17 -7.96
C LEU A 92 8.93 -1.30 -7.54
N LEU A 93 10.14 -1.87 -7.52
CA LEU A 93 10.39 -3.23 -7.05
C LEU A 93 10.06 -3.38 -5.58
N LEU A 94 10.45 -2.42 -4.73
CA LEU A 94 10.12 -2.43 -3.31
C LEU A 94 8.60 -2.44 -3.09
N THR A 95 7.87 -1.57 -3.80
CA THR A 95 6.40 -1.55 -3.74
C THR A 95 5.82 -2.86 -4.26
N ALA A 96 6.30 -3.39 -5.38
CA ALA A 96 5.79 -4.65 -5.94
C ALA A 96 5.98 -5.82 -4.97
N VAL A 97 7.18 -5.97 -4.39
CA VAL A 97 7.46 -7.01 -3.40
C VAL A 97 6.58 -6.85 -2.17
N ALA A 98 6.46 -5.63 -1.64
CA ALA A 98 5.60 -5.36 -0.49
C ALA A 98 4.13 -5.68 -0.78
N THR A 99 3.63 -5.35 -1.97
CA THR A 99 2.27 -5.71 -2.42
C THR A 99 2.10 -7.22 -2.54
N VAL A 100 3.07 -7.95 -3.10
CA VAL A 100 3.01 -9.42 -3.17
C VAL A 100 2.96 -10.02 -1.76
N VAL A 101 3.83 -9.57 -0.85
CA VAL A 101 3.81 -10.01 0.55
C VAL A 101 2.47 -9.73 1.20
N LEU A 102 1.90 -8.54 0.99
CA LEU A 102 0.57 -8.19 1.48
C LEU A 102 -0.49 -9.18 0.97
N LEU A 103 -0.54 -9.44 -0.35
CA LEU A 103 -1.51 -10.36 -0.94
C LEU A 103 -1.39 -11.78 -0.36
N LEU A 104 -0.17 -12.26 -0.14
CA LEU A 104 0.09 -13.54 0.54
C LEU A 104 -0.37 -13.54 2.01
N LYS A 105 -0.38 -12.38 2.66
CA LYS A 105 -0.78 -12.22 4.07
C LYS A 105 -2.27 -11.95 4.26
N LEU A 106 -3.03 -11.58 3.22
CA LEU A 106 -4.46 -11.31 3.35
C LEU A 106 -5.24 -12.51 3.90
N GLY A 107 -4.97 -13.72 3.41
CA GLY A 107 -5.59 -14.95 3.91
C GLY A 107 -5.32 -15.18 5.40
N PRO A 108 -4.04 -15.24 5.84
CA PRO A 108 -3.69 -15.34 7.25
C PRO A 108 -4.30 -14.25 8.13
N ILE A 109 -4.35 -13.00 7.67
CA ILE A 109 -4.97 -11.90 8.41
C ILE A 109 -6.48 -12.13 8.57
N SER A 110 -7.17 -12.60 7.53
CA SER A 110 -8.59 -12.95 7.60
C SER A 110 -8.91 -14.09 8.56
N VAL A 111 -7.97 -15.01 8.80
CA VAL A 111 -8.17 -16.11 9.76
C VAL A 111 -8.09 -15.61 11.21
N LEU A 112 -7.36 -14.53 11.45
CA LEU A 112 -7.24 -13.92 12.78
C LEU A 112 -8.44 -13.04 13.13
N ALA A 113 -9.11 -12.48 12.12
CA ALA A 113 -10.28 -11.60 12.25
C ALA A 113 -11.56 -12.36 12.61
#